data_AF-A0A127BBC3-F1
#
_entry.id   AF-A0A127BBC3-F1
#
_cell.length_a   1.000
_cell.length_b   1.000
_cell.length_c   1.000
_cell.angle_alpha   90.00
_cell.angle_beta   90.00
_cell.angle_gamma   90.00
#
_symmetry.space_group_name_H-M   'P 1'
#
loop_
_entity.id
_entity.type
_entity.pdbx_description
1 polymer ?
#
loop_
_entity_poly.entity_id
_entity_poly.type
_entity_poly.pdbx_seq_one_letter_code
_entity_poly.pdbx_strand_id
1 'polypeptide(L)'
;MDVLLVIIALTIVYFVLLYSSLKNTGGLKDERARRINQIAAEKTLIFLQALLLAGLMGTEAGVVDPKSIVVMTYIVAIVGHVFLRYHYSRVM
;
A
#
# COMPACT_ATOMS: atom_id res chain seq x y z
N MET A 1 -0.95 -21.39 11.10
CA MET A 1 -2.05 -20.64 10.47
C MET A 1 -1.50 -19.28 10.12
N ASP A 2 -0.87 -19.25 8.97
CA ASP A 2 0.42 -18.59 8.83
C ASP A 2 0.20 -17.16 8.40
N VAL A 3 0.97 -16.22 8.95
CA VAL A 3 1.03 -14.81 8.50
C VAL A 3 1.08 -14.71 6.96
N LEU A 4 1.67 -15.73 6.33
CA LEU A 4 1.73 -15.96 4.90
C LEU A 4 0.33 -16.08 4.23
N LEU A 5 -0.63 -16.78 4.83
CA LEU A 5 -2.02 -16.85 4.34
C LEU A 5 -2.73 -15.49 4.43
N VAL A 6 -2.49 -14.71 5.49
CA VAL A 6 -3.06 -13.36 5.64
C VAL A 6 -2.47 -12.42 4.57
N ILE A 7 -1.16 -12.49 4.34
CA ILE A 7 -0.47 -11.76 3.29
C ILE A 7 -1.05 -12.12 1.91
N ILE A 8 -1.20 -13.42 1.61
CA ILE A 8 -1.78 -13.89 0.35
C ILE A 8 -3.22 -13.37 0.19
N ALA A 9 -4.06 -13.48 1.22
CA ALA A 9 -5.43 -12.99 1.18
C ALA A 9 -5.50 -11.48 0.92
N LEU A 10 -4.68 -10.68 1.63
CA LEU A 10 -4.56 -9.25 1.39
C LEU A 10 -4.04 -8.93 -0.01
N THR A 11 -3.09 -9.71 -0.53
CA THR A 11 -2.58 -9.57 -1.91
C THR A 11 -3.71 -9.74 -2.91
N ILE A 12 -4.51 -10.79 -2.75
CA ILE A 12 -5.62 -11.11 -3.66
C ILE A 12 -6.67 -9.99 -3.61
N VAL A 13 -7.07 -9.54 -2.41
CA VAL A 13 -8.00 -8.42 -2.24
C VAL A 13 -7.47 -7.15 -2.89
N TYR A 14 -6.20 -6.83 -2.68
CA TYR A 14 -5.54 -5.70 -3.33
C TYR A 14 -5.61 -5.78 -4.85
N PHE A 15 -5.25 -6.93 -5.44
CA PHE A 15 -5.30 -7.13 -6.88
C PHE A 15 -6.72 -6.99 -7.43
N VAL A 16 -7.73 -7.54 -6.75
CA VAL A 16 -9.13 -7.42 -7.17
C VAL A 16 -9.59 -5.96 -7.14
N LEU A 17 -9.28 -5.22 -6.06
CA LEU A 17 -9.64 -3.80 -5.94
C LEU A 17 -8.90 -2.95 -6.97
N LEU A 18 -7.60 -3.19 -7.18
CA LEU A 18 -6.80 -2.48 -8.16
C LEU A 18 -7.32 -2.73 -9.58
N TYR A 19 -7.60 -3.99 -9.91
CA TYR A 19 -8.13 -4.41 -11.21
C TYR A 19 -9.51 -3.82 -11.48
N SER A 20 -10.44 -3.91 -10.52
CA SER A 20 -11.78 -3.31 -10.63
C SER A 20 -11.70 -1.80 -10.84
N SER A 21 -10.86 -1.13 -10.04
CA SER A 21 -10.66 0.32 -10.18
C SER A 21 -10.01 0.69 -11.52
N LEU A 22 -9.02 -0.06 -12.01
CA LEU A 22 -8.44 0.16 -13.34
C LEU A 22 -9.47 -0.06 -14.45
N LYS A 23 -10.28 -1.12 -14.38
CA LYS A 23 -11.33 -1.41 -15.36
C LYS A 23 -12.36 -0.27 -15.44
N ASN A 24 -12.75 0.27 -14.29
CA ASN A 24 -13.77 1.33 -14.21
C ASN A 24 -13.26 2.72 -14.63
N THR A 25 -11.95 2.99 -14.54
CA THR A 25 -11.36 4.29 -14.95
C THR A 25 -10.75 4.27 -16.36
N GLY A 26 -11.05 3.28 -17.21
CA GLY A 26 -10.42 3.14 -18.53
C GLY A 26 -8.94 2.72 -18.49
N GLY A 27 -8.46 2.28 -17.32
CA GLY A 27 -7.10 1.83 -17.05
C GLY A 27 -6.10 2.98 -16.90
N LEU A 28 -4.82 2.69 -17.14
CA LEU A 28 -3.74 3.68 -17.22
C LEU A 28 -3.68 4.41 -18.57
N LYS A 29 -4.69 4.21 -19.43
CA LYS A 29 -4.80 4.89 -20.73
C LYS A 29 -5.27 6.34 -20.58
N ASP A 30 -6.02 6.63 -19.51
CA ASP A 30 -6.34 8.00 -19.12
C ASP A 30 -5.16 8.60 -18.35
N GLU A 31 -4.69 9.75 -18.82
CA GLU A 31 -3.60 10.49 -18.22
C GLU A 31 -3.91 10.99 -16.80
N ARG A 32 -5.20 11.24 -16.49
CA ARG A 32 -5.66 11.55 -15.13
C ARG A 32 -5.50 10.33 -14.21
N ALA A 33 -5.99 9.16 -14.64
CA ALA A 33 -5.86 7.92 -13.88
C ALA A 33 -4.38 7.54 -13.66
N ARG A 34 -3.53 7.77 -14.66
CA ARG A 34 -2.07 7.56 -14.55
C ARG A 34 -1.44 8.48 -13.49
N ARG A 35 -1.78 9.78 -13.51
CA ARG A 35 -1.30 10.74 -12.50
C ARG A 35 -1.76 10.37 -11.09
N ILE A 36 -3.02 10.01 -10.91
CA ILE A 36 -3.55 9.58 -9.61
C ILE A 36 -2.78 8.36 -9.09
N ASN A 37 -2.54 7.35 -9.95
CA ASN A 37 -1.80 6.16 -9.55
C ASN A 37 -0.34 6.49 -9.18
N GLN A 38 0.31 7.37 -9.94
CA GLN A 38 1.67 7.80 -9.65
C GLN A 38 1.77 8.54 -8.31
N ILE A 39 0.88 9.52 -8.06
CA ILE A 39 0.87 10.27 -6.80
C ILE A 39 0.55 9.34 -5.63
N ALA A 40 -0.43 8.45 -5.77
CA ALA A 40 -0.75 7.46 -4.74
C ALA A 40 0.46 6.55 -4.44
N ALA A 41 1.17 6.08 -5.45
CA ALA A 41 2.37 5.26 -5.29
C ALA A 41 3.52 6.03 -4.63
N GLU A 42 3.81 7.25 -5.08
CA GLU A 42 4.86 8.10 -4.50
C GLU A 42 4.60 8.39 -3.02
N LYS A 43 3.37 8.78 -2.65
CA LYS A 43 3.01 9.03 -1.26
C LYS A 43 3.07 7.76 -0.42
N THR A 44 2.59 6.63 -0.94
CA THR A 44 2.69 5.35 -0.24
C THR A 44 4.15 4.97 0.00
N LEU A 45 5.03 5.13 -1.00
CA LEU A 45 6.45 4.81 -0.88
C LEU A 45 7.13 5.63 0.23
N ILE A 46 6.86 6.94 0.29
CA ILE A 46 7.41 7.81 1.34
C ILE A 46 6.96 7.32 2.73
N PHE A 47 5.69 6.97 2.90
CA PHE A 47 5.18 6.43 4.16
C PHE A 47 5.85 5.10 4.53
N LEU A 48 6.04 4.20 3.57
CA LEU A 48 6.72 2.92 3.80
C LEU A 48 8.18 3.10 4.20
N GLN A 49 8.90 4.03 3.56
CA GLN A 49 10.28 4.35 3.91
C GLN A 49 10.39 4.89 5.35
N ALA A 50 9.52 5.82 5.73
CA ALA A 50 9.48 6.35 7.08
C ALA A 50 9.13 5.25 8.12
N LEU A 51 8.17 4.39 7.78
CA LEU A 51 7.74 3.28 8.62
C LEU A 51 8.84 2.25 8.83
N LEU A 52 9.57 1.90 7.77
CA LEU A 52 10.70 0.98 7.83
C LEU A 52 11.85 1.57 8.65
N LEU A 53 12.14 2.86 8.52
CA LEU A 53 13.15 3.53 9.32
C LEU A 53 12.78 3.53 10.80
N ALA A 54 11.54 3.91 11.13
CA ALA A 54 11.04 3.86 12.51
C ALA A 54 11.04 2.42 13.06
N GLY A 55 10.68 1.45 12.21
CA GLY A 55 10.74 0.03 12.54
C GLY A 55 12.15 -0.43 12.87
N LEU A 56 13.14 -0.06 12.05
CA LEU A 56 14.55 -0.39 12.28
C LEU A 56 15.01 0.15 13.65
N MET A 57 14.77 1.43 13.92
CA MET A 57 15.13 2.05 15.21
C MET A 57 14.42 1.36 16.38
N GLY A 58 13.13 1.00 16.20
CA GLY A 58 12.36 0.28 17.20
C GLY A 58 12.86 -1.14 17.46
N THR A 59 13.37 -1.83 16.43
CA THR A 59 13.98 -3.17 16.58
C THR A 59 15.31 -3.10 17.28
N GLU A 60 16.16 -2.12 16.96
CA GLU A 60 17.44 -1.91 17.64
C GLU A 60 17.25 -1.55 19.12
N ALA A 61 16.21 -0.77 19.43
CA ALA A 61 15.83 -0.43 20.80
C ALA A 61 15.14 -1.59 21.55
N GLY A 62 14.87 -2.73 20.91
CA GLY A 62 14.17 -3.87 21.51
C GLY A 62 12.68 -3.63 21.79
N VAL A 63 12.10 -2.58 21.23
CA VAL A 63 10.69 -2.17 21.46
C VAL A 63 9.74 -2.89 20.50
N VAL A 64 10.23 -3.26 19.32
CA VAL A 64 9.40 -3.80 18.23
C VAL A 64 9.99 -5.10 17.69
N ASP A 65 9.14 -6.11 17.50
CA ASP A 65 9.51 -7.35 16.81
C ASP A 65 9.64 -7.10 15.29
N PRO A 66 10.79 -7.45 14.66
CA PRO A 66 11.00 -7.32 13.21
C PRO A 66 9.87 -7.90 12.37
N LYS A 67 9.29 -9.02 12.79
CA LYS A 67 8.17 -9.66 12.08
C LYS A 67 6.94 -8.76 12.02
N SER A 68 6.67 -8.03 13.10
CA SER A 68 5.54 -7.11 13.19
C SER A 68 5.71 -5.91 12.26
N ILE A 69 6.93 -5.41 12.07
CA ILE A 69 7.23 -4.33 11.13
C ILE A 69 7.00 -4.76 9.69
N VAL A 70 7.42 -5.97 9.31
CA VAL A 70 7.19 -6.50 7.97
C VAL A 70 5.70 -6.59 7.67
N VAL A 71 4.91 -7.13 8.61
CA VAL A 71 3.45 -7.23 8.46
C VAL A 71 2.81 -5.84 8.37
N MET A 72 3.21 -4.91 9.23
CA MET A 72 2.66 -3.55 9.24
C MET A 72 2.99 -2.80 7.95
N THR A 73 4.23 -2.94 7.46
CA THR A 73 4.68 -2.38 6.17
C THR A 73 3.85 -2.95 5.03
N TYR A 74 3.62 -4.25 5.02
CA TYR A 74 2.82 -4.90 4.00
C TYR A 74 1.37 -4.41 3.98
N ILE A 75 0.74 -4.29 5.16
CA ILE A 75 -0.63 -3.76 5.30
C ILE A 75 -0.69 -2.31 4.82
N VAL A 76 0.25 -1.47 5.23
CA VAL A 76 0.30 -0.05 4.83
C VAL A 76 0.53 0.07 3.32
N ALA A 77 1.34 -0.80 2.71
CA ALA A 77 1.59 -0.77 1.28
C ALA A 77 0.31 -1.01 0.48
N ILE A 78 -0.50 -2.00 0.90
CA ILE A 78 -1.75 -2.35 0.24
C ILE A 78 -2.84 -1.31 0.54
N VAL A 79 -3.13 -1.11 1.83
CA VAL A 79 -4.26 -0.29 2.26
C VAL A 79 -3.98 1.18 1.96
N GLY A 80 -2.77 1.65 2.22
CA GLY A 80 -2.34 3.02 1.93
C GLY A 80 -2.43 3.34 0.45
N HIS A 81 -1.94 2.45 -0.42
CA HIS A 81 -2.02 2.67 -1.87
C HIS A 81 -3.47 2.73 -2.37
N VAL A 82 -4.32 1.78 -1.96
CA VAL A 82 -5.74 1.77 -2.35
C VAL A 82 -6.46 3.00 -1.82
N PHE A 83 -6.23 3.37 -0.56
CA PHE A 83 -6.85 4.53 0.07
C PHE A 83 -6.46 5.83 -0.63
N LEU A 84 -5.17 6.03 -0.89
CA LEU A 84 -4.67 7.23 -1.58
C LEU A 84 -5.21 7.30 -3.00
N ARG A 85 -5.21 6.18 -3.73
CA ARG A 85 -5.78 6.14 -5.08
C ARG A 85 -7.27 6.47 -5.08
N TYR A 86 -8.04 5.93 -4.13
CA TYR A 86 -9.45 6.27 -3.97
C TYR A 86 -9.65 7.76 -3.64
N HIS A 87 -8.88 8.29 -2.69
CA HIS A 87 -8.93 9.71 -2.32
C HIS A 87 -8.63 10.62 -3.51
N TYR A 88 -7.52 10.41 -4.21
CA TYR A 88 -7.15 11.23 -5.37
C TYR A 88 -8.14 11.08 -6.54
N SER A 89 -8.77 9.91 -6.72
CA SER A 89 -9.83 9.76 -7.72
C SER A 89 -11.08 10.59 -7.46
N ARG A 90 -11.31 10.99 -6.20
CA ARG A 90 -12.43 11.86 -5.79
C ARG A 90 -12.09 13.34 -5.85
N VAL A 91 -10.82 13.70 -5.66
CA VAL A 91 -10.38 15.08 -5.49
C VAL A 91 -9.80 15.69 -6.78
N MET A 92 -9.13 14.89 -7.61
CA MET A 92 -8.58 15.29 -8.91
C MET A 92 -9.46 14.78 -10.02
#